data_AF-E0WF69-F1
#
_entry.id   AF-E0WF69-F1
#
_cell.length_a   1.000
_cell.length_b   1.000
_cell.length_c   1.000
_cell.angle_alpha   90.00
_cell.angle_beta   90.00
_cell.angle_gamma   90.00
#
_symmetry.space_group_name_H-M   'P 1'
#
loop_
_entity.id
_entity.type
_entity.pdbx_description
1 polymer ?
#
loop_
_entity_poly.entity_id
_entity_poly.type
_entity_poly.pdbx_seq_one_letter_code
_entity_poly.pdbx_strand_id
1 'polypeptide(L)'
;LISSAISILISVAFYTIMERKFLSYIQTRKGPNKVGFMGILQPFSDAIKLFNKNLISSETMNFSMIYLTPMLAMLIPIIMIPILPLNYYSMFDNKHSILLIFILSTLSVYFILLIGWSANSKYCYLGAIRGVAQMISYEVSFFLIILFISIMANSYLFTQISESQNTLYFFWGNSILFSIWMMSCLAETNRSPFDFA
;
A
#
# COMPACT_ATOMS: atom_id res chain seq x y z
N LEU A 1 10.33 -14.93 5.24
CA LEU A 1 10.07 -13.65 5.95
C LEU A 1 11.17 -12.61 5.71
N ILE A 2 12.39 -12.80 6.23
CA ILE A 2 13.46 -11.80 6.05
C ILE A 2 13.87 -11.67 4.57
N SER A 3 14.10 -12.79 3.88
CA SER A 3 14.42 -12.79 2.45
C SER A 3 13.31 -12.17 1.58
N SER A 4 12.05 -12.49 1.88
CA SER A 4 10.87 -11.94 1.19
C SER A 4 10.66 -10.45 1.48
N ALA A 5 11.00 -9.97 2.68
CA ALA A 5 10.95 -8.54 2.99
C ALA A 5 12.02 -7.75 2.22
N ILE A 6 13.24 -8.28 2.13
CA ILE A 6 14.33 -7.66 1.37
C ILE A 6 13.98 -7.57 -0.13
N SER A 7 13.44 -8.64 -0.72
CA SER A 7 13.06 -8.62 -2.14
C SER A 7 11.96 -7.59 -2.43
N ILE A 8 11.00 -7.41 -1.51
CA ILE A 8 9.92 -6.43 -1.67
C ILE A 8 10.43 -4.99 -1.50
N LEU A 9 11.34 -4.73 -0.56
CA LEU A 9 11.94 -3.38 -0.43
C LEU A 9 12.71 -3.00 -1.71
N ILE A 10 13.41 -3.96 -2.32
CA ILE A 10 14.10 -3.76 -3.60
C ILE A 10 13.08 -3.52 -4.72
N SER A 11 11.98 -4.29 -4.78
CA SER A 11 10.96 -4.11 -5.82
C SER A 11 10.27 -2.76 -5.71
N VAL A 12 9.96 -2.28 -4.50
CA VAL A 12 9.40 -0.94 -4.26
C VAL A 12 10.35 0.15 -4.72
N ALA A 13 11.66 0.02 -4.48
CA ALA A 13 12.65 0.99 -4.95
C ALA A 13 12.63 1.12 -6.48
N PHE A 14 12.57 0.01 -7.22
CA PHE A 14 12.49 0.04 -8.68
C PHE A 14 11.11 0.47 -9.21
N TYR A 15 10.03 0.17 -8.47
CA TYR A 15 8.69 0.64 -8.81
C TYR A 15 8.63 2.17 -8.92
N THR A 16 9.36 2.91 -8.08
CA THR A 16 9.42 4.39 -8.18
C THR A 16 10.01 4.88 -9.51
N ILE A 17 10.99 4.17 -10.09
CA ILE A 17 11.55 4.51 -11.40
C ILE A 17 10.53 4.18 -12.48
N MET A 18 9.91 3.01 -12.38
CA MET A 18 8.90 2.54 -13.33
C MET A 18 7.76 3.58 -13.43
N GLU A 19 7.23 4.04 -12.30
CA GLU A 19 6.19 5.05 -12.23
C GLU A 19 6.62 6.34 -12.93
N ARG A 20 7.81 6.89 -12.60
CA ARG A 20 8.33 8.12 -13.23
C ARG A 20 8.53 7.97 -14.74
N LYS A 21 9.01 6.81 -15.21
CA LYS A 21 9.21 6.57 -16.64
C LYS A 21 7.88 6.42 -17.37
N PHE A 22 6.94 5.65 -16.82
CA PHE A 22 5.63 5.45 -17.44
C PHE A 22 4.87 6.78 -17.59
N LEU A 23 4.82 7.60 -16.53
CA LEU A 23 4.24 8.94 -16.56
C LEU A 23 4.94 9.86 -17.57
N SER A 24 6.27 9.77 -17.68
CA SER A 24 7.03 10.56 -18.65
C SER A 24 6.67 10.19 -20.09
N TYR A 25 6.51 8.90 -20.39
CA TYR A 25 6.15 8.43 -21.73
C TYR A 25 4.74 8.85 -22.13
N ILE A 26 3.77 8.80 -21.22
CA ILE A 26 2.41 9.33 -21.44
C ILE A 26 2.47 10.83 -21.77
N GLN A 27 3.30 11.58 -21.03
CA GLN A 27 3.48 13.02 -21.22
C GLN A 27 4.45 13.37 -22.36
N THR A 28 4.84 12.42 -23.21
CA THR A 28 5.78 12.63 -24.34
C THR A 28 7.13 13.26 -23.94
N ARG A 29 7.59 13.03 -22.70
CA ARG A 29 8.91 13.48 -22.21
C ARG A 29 9.75 12.29 -21.75
N LYS A 30 11.08 12.43 -21.76
CA LYS A 30 11.97 11.39 -21.25
C LYS A 30 11.99 11.44 -19.72
N GLY A 31 11.80 10.28 -19.10
CA GLY A 31 11.96 10.08 -17.67
C GLY A 31 13.42 10.16 -17.21
N PRO A 32 13.72 9.79 -15.95
CA PRO A 32 15.08 9.80 -15.43
C PRO A 32 15.96 8.86 -16.26
N ASN A 33 16.89 9.45 -17.03
CA ASN A 33 17.82 8.72 -17.90
C ASN A 33 19.30 9.01 -17.59
N LYS A 34 19.60 10.00 -16.73
CA LYS A 34 20.98 10.48 -16.49
C LYS A 34 21.73 9.69 -15.40
N VAL A 35 21.05 9.20 -14.36
CA VAL A 35 21.70 8.55 -13.22
C VAL A 35 21.97 7.08 -13.53
N GLY A 36 23.22 6.77 -13.91
CA GLY A 36 23.64 5.42 -14.32
C GLY A 36 23.13 5.02 -15.70
N PHE A 37 23.22 3.72 -16.02
CA PHE A 37 22.73 3.20 -17.30
C PHE A 37 21.19 3.30 -17.36
N MET A 38 20.67 4.10 -18.29
CA MET A 38 19.22 4.33 -18.50
C MET A 38 18.46 4.73 -17.21
N GLY A 39 19.11 5.37 -16.23
CA GLY A 39 18.44 5.81 -15.00
C GLY A 39 18.18 4.74 -13.94
N ILE A 40 18.73 3.53 -14.07
CA ILE A 40 18.47 2.41 -13.14
C ILE A 40 18.92 2.73 -11.70
N LEU A 41 19.96 3.55 -11.53
CA LEU A 41 20.51 3.91 -10.22
C LEU A 41 19.79 5.08 -9.54
N GLN A 42 18.72 5.61 -10.12
CA GLN A 42 17.96 6.73 -9.56
C GLN A 42 17.47 6.53 -8.10
N PRO A 43 16.87 5.40 -7.68
CA PRO A 43 16.30 5.26 -6.34
C PRO A 43 17.40 5.19 -5.28
N PHE A 44 18.57 4.65 -5.63
CA PHE A 44 19.75 4.71 -4.76
C PHE A 44 20.24 6.15 -4.60
N SER A 45 20.26 6.95 -5.66
CA SER A 45 20.63 8.37 -5.55
C SER A 45 19.64 9.19 -4.71
N ASP A 46 18.34 8.91 -4.85
CA ASP A 46 17.29 9.56 -4.06
C ASP A 46 17.41 9.16 -2.57
N ALA A 47 17.71 7.89 -2.28
CA ALA A 47 17.94 7.41 -0.91
C ALA A 47 19.18 8.08 -0.28
N ILE A 48 20.33 8.08 -0.96
CA ILE A 48 21.56 8.73 -0.47
C ILE A 48 21.33 10.23 -0.24
N LYS A 49 20.57 10.89 -1.13
CA LYS A 49 20.20 12.30 -0.96
C LYS A 49 19.37 12.54 0.31
N LEU A 50 18.44 11.65 0.64
CA LEU A 50 17.64 11.76 1.86
C LEU A 50 18.46 11.47 3.12
N PHE A 51 19.37 10.49 3.08
CA PHE A 51 20.27 10.20 4.21
C PHE A 51 21.23 11.35 4.55
N ASN A 52 21.69 12.09 3.54
CA ASN A 52 22.60 13.22 3.74
C ASN A 52 21.87 14.51 4.17
N LYS A 53 20.54 14.53 4.21
CA LYS A 53 19.78 15.74 4.54
C LYS A 53 19.66 15.88 6.06
N ASN A 54 19.99 17.07 6.58
CA ASN A 54 19.82 17.37 8.00
C ASN A 54 18.34 17.26 8.40
N LEU A 55 18.09 16.59 9.52
CA LEU A 55 16.77 16.49 10.13
C LEU A 55 16.43 17.84 10.76
N ILE A 56 15.41 18.52 10.23
CA ILE A 56 14.86 19.76 10.78
C ILE A 56 13.62 19.40 11.57
N SER A 57 13.67 19.51 12.89
CA SER A 57 12.52 19.36 13.76
C SER A 57 11.96 20.71 14.17
N SER A 58 10.64 20.89 14.09
CA SER A 58 9.95 22.05 14.67
C SER A 58 9.75 21.86 16.18
N GLU A 59 9.82 22.96 16.94
CA GLU A 59 9.75 22.96 18.40
C GLU A 59 8.40 22.50 18.96
N THR A 60 7.32 22.70 18.20
CA THR A 60 5.95 22.37 18.64
C THR A 60 5.60 20.91 18.50
N MET A 61 6.50 20.07 17.96
CA MET A 61 6.18 18.71 17.54
C MET A 61 6.36 17.68 18.64
N ASN A 62 5.53 16.63 18.63
CA ASN A 62 5.74 15.47 19.51
C ASN A 62 6.85 14.57 18.95
N PHE A 63 8.09 14.78 19.41
CA PHE A 63 9.28 14.08 18.92
C PHE A 63 9.17 12.55 18.95
N SER A 64 8.70 11.96 20.05
CA SER A 64 8.60 10.49 20.17
C SER A 64 7.63 9.90 19.14
N MET A 65 6.46 10.53 18.98
CA MET A 65 5.41 10.05 18.07
C MET A 65 5.81 10.21 16.60
N ILE A 66 6.49 11.29 16.23
CA ILE A 66 6.93 11.51 14.84
C ILE A 66 7.93 10.46 14.35
N TYR A 67 8.79 9.95 15.23
CA TYR A 67 9.74 8.90 14.84
C TYR A 67 9.10 7.50 14.89
N LEU A 68 8.24 7.23 15.87
CA LEU A 68 7.61 5.92 16.03
C LEU A 68 6.50 5.66 14.99
N THR A 69 5.68 6.67 14.68
CA THR A 69 4.49 6.45 13.84
C THR A 69 4.81 6.07 12.38
N PRO A 70 5.81 6.65 11.69
CA PRO A 70 6.20 6.20 10.34
C PRO A 70 6.83 4.80 10.36
N MET A 71 7.55 4.44 11.43
CA MET A 71 8.08 3.08 11.62
C MET A 71 6.93 2.06 11.71
N LEU A 72 5.91 2.35 12.52
CA LEU A 72 4.73 1.50 12.66
C LEU A 72 3.93 1.39 11.35
N ALA A 73 3.78 2.50 10.61
CA ALA A 73 3.13 2.50 9.31
C ALA A 73 3.85 1.60 8.29
N MET A 74 5.19 1.59 8.29
CA MET A 74 6.00 0.71 7.43
C MET A 74 5.96 -0.77 7.86
N LEU A 75 5.66 -1.07 9.13
CA LEU A 75 5.61 -2.46 9.62
C LEU A 75 4.39 -3.21 9.11
N ILE A 76 3.23 -2.56 8.96
CA ILE A 76 2.00 -3.21 8.45
C ILE A 76 2.23 -3.91 7.10
N PRO A 77 2.70 -3.25 6.03
CA PRO A 77 2.87 -3.91 4.74
C PRO A 77 3.89 -5.04 4.80
N ILE A 78 4.88 -4.99 5.69
CA ILE A 78 5.85 -6.09 5.89
C ILE A 78 5.17 -7.30 6.53
N ILE A 79 4.25 -7.08 7.47
CA ILE A 79 3.47 -8.15 8.14
C ILE A 79 2.43 -8.76 7.18
N MET A 80 1.95 -8.01 6.18
CA MET A 80 1.03 -8.53 5.15
C MET A 80 1.65 -9.62 4.26
N ILE A 81 2.96 -9.54 4.01
CA ILE A 81 3.70 -10.42 3.07
C ILE A 81 3.48 -11.92 3.33
N PRO A 82 3.70 -12.46 4.55
CA PRO A 82 3.56 -13.90 4.80
C PRO A 82 2.17 -14.47 4.55
N ILE A 83 1.13 -13.63 4.57
CA ILE A 83 -0.26 -14.05 4.43
C ILE A 83 -0.61 -14.25 2.96
N LEU A 84 0.05 -13.54 2.05
CA LEU A 84 -0.15 -13.67 0.61
C LEU A 84 0.49 -14.98 0.10
N PRO A 85 -0.26 -15.86 -0.60
CA PRO A 85 0.32 -17.05 -1.22
C PRO A 85 1.11 -16.65 -2.47
N LEU A 86 2.43 -16.51 -2.33
CA LEU A 86 3.33 -16.30 -3.48
C LEU A 86 3.57 -17.59 -4.28
N ASN A 87 3.44 -18.75 -3.62
CA ASN A 87 3.53 -20.10 -4.18
C ASN A 87 2.39 -20.97 -3.61
N TYR A 88 2.32 -22.24 -4.00
CA TYR A 88 1.35 -23.23 -3.50
C TYR A 88 1.25 -23.31 -1.96
N TYR A 89 2.32 -22.96 -1.24
CA TYR A 89 2.31 -22.86 0.22
C TYR A 89 2.54 -21.43 0.66
N SER A 90 1.60 -20.89 1.45
CA SER A 90 1.80 -19.64 2.17
C SER A 90 2.81 -19.83 3.30
N MET A 91 3.53 -18.76 3.64
CA MET A 91 4.47 -18.78 4.77
C MET A 91 3.73 -18.81 6.11
N PHE A 92 2.53 -18.24 6.15
CA PHE A 92 1.62 -18.27 7.27
C PHE A 92 0.27 -18.82 6.81
N ASP A 93 -0.06 -20.04 7.23
CA ASP A 93 -1.34 -20.67 6.91
C ASP A 93 -2.35 -20.39 8.04
N ASN A 94 -3.32 -19.54 7.75
CA ASN A 94 -4.43 -19.24 8.65
C ASN A 94 -5.74 -19.42 7.88
N LYS A 95 -6.67 -20.18 8.47
CA LYS A 95 -8.02 -20.44 7.93
C LYS A 95 -8.77 -19.16 7.53
N HIS A 96 -8.50 -18.05 8.21
CA HIS A 96 -9.10 -16.74 7.97
C HIS A 96 -8.11 -15.72 7.38
N SER A 97 -7.28 -16.16 6.43
CA SER A 97 -6.21 -15.34 5.84
C SER A 97 -6.69 -14.00 5.24
N ILE A 98 -7.81 -13.98 4.51
CA ILE A 98 -8.36 -12.75 3.92
C ILE A 98 -8.81 -11.75 4.97
N LEU A 99 -9.52 -12.24 6.00
CA LEU A 99 -10.02 -11.39 7.09
C LEU A 99 -8.85 -10.77 7.86
N LEU A 100 -7.72 -11.49 7.95
CA LEU A 100 -6.53 -10.97 8.59
C LEU A 100 -5.89 -9.82 7.79
N ILE A 101 -5.88 -9.87 6.45
CA ILE A 101 -5.48 -8.72 5.63
C ILE A 101 -6.40 -7.53 5.89
N PHE A 102 -7.70 -7.75 6.01
CA PHE A 102 -8.64 -6.66 6.34
C PHE A 102 -8.37 -6.05 7.72
N ILE A 103 -8.07 -6.86 8.74
CA ILE A 103 -7.73 -6.30 10.06
C ILE A 103 -6.45 -5.45 9.97
N LEU A 104 -5.45 -5.91 9.23
CA LEU A 104 -4.21 -5.17 9.06
C LEU A 104 -4.39 -3.90 8.21
N SER A 105 -5.35 -3.84 7.26
CA SER A 105 -5.69 -2.60 6.54
C SER A 105 -6.31 -1.57 7.49
N THR A 106 -7.26 -1.98 8.33
CA THR A 106 -7.89 -1.07 9.31
C THR A 106 -6.86 -0.46 10.26
N LEU A 107 -5.83 -1.22 10.64
CA LEU A 107 -4.75 -0.74 11.51
C LEU A 107 -3.91 0.36 10.86
N SER A 108 -3.79 0.37 9.53
CA SER A 108 -2.99 1.37 8.79
C SER A 108 -3.58 2.77 8.86
N VAL A 109 -4.92 2.85 8.86
CA VAL A 109 -5.66 4.11 8.97
C VAL A 109 -5.35 4.82 10.30
N TYR A 110 -5.23 4.07 11.39
CA TYR A 110 -4.89 4.64 12.70
C TYR A 110 -3.50 5.27 12.72
N PHE A 111 -2.51 4.66 12.05
CA PHE A 111 -1.17 5.23 12.00
C PHE A 111 -1.13 6.53 11.18
N ILE A 112 -1.94 6.65 10.13
CA ILE A 112 -2.04 7.90 9.34
C ILE A 112 -2.62 9.04 10.20
N LEU A 113 -3.64 8.75 11.01
CA LEU A 113 -4.18 9.72 11.97
C LEU A 113 -3.13 10.15 13.00
N LEU A 114 -2.36 9.19 13.54
CA LEU A 114 -1.32 9.47 14.53
C LEU A 114 -0.19 10.33 13.96
N ILE A 115 0.21 10.12 12.71
CA ILE A 115 1.19 10.97 12.02
C ILE A 115 0.68 12.41 11.95
N GLY A 116 -0.56 12.63 11.51
CA GLY A 116 -1.17 13.96 11.42
C GLY A 116 -1.30 14.67 12.77
N TRP A 117 -1.64 13.93 13.82
CA TRP A 117 -1.72 14.47 15.18
C TRP A 117 -0.35 14.82 15.76
N SER A 118 0.67 14.01 15.49
CA SER A 118 2.04 14.22 16.01
C SER A 118 2.68 15.54 15.57
N ALA A 119 2.20 16.10 14.45
CA ALA A 119 2.69 17.33 13.86
C ALA A 119 2.17 18.63 14.50
N ASN A 120 1.26 18.55 15.49
CA ASN A 120 0.77 19.69 16.29
C ASN A 120 0.46 20.99 15.50
N SER A 121 -0.02 20.87 14.25
CA SER A 121 -0.41 22.00 13.41
C SER A 121 -1.83 21.79 12.88
N LYS A 122 -2.65 22.85 12.92
CA LYS A 122 -4.08 22.77 12.57
C LYS A 122 -4.31 22.27 11.14
N TYR A 123 -3.48 22.69 10.19
CA TYR A 123 -3.59 22.27 8.79
C TYR A 123 -3.23 20.79 8.59
N CYS A 124 -2.16 20.31 9.22
CA CYS A 124 -1.77 18.90 9.12
C CYS A 124 -2.84 17.98 9.72
N TYR A 125 -3.38 18.38 10.87
CA TYR A 125 -4.45 17.61 11.52
C TYR A 125 -5.73 17.57 10.68
N LEU A 126 -6.15 18.69 10.09
CA LEU A 126 -7.32 18.74 9.19
C LEU A 126 -7.12 17.90 7.92
N GLY A 127 -5.94 17.94 7.30
CA GLY A 127 -5.61 17.08 6.14
C GLY A 127 -5.66 15.60 6.50
N ALA A 128 -5.06 15.22 7.64
CA ALA A 128 -5.09 13.85 8.12
C ALA A 128 -6.51 13.33 8.38
N ILE A 129 -7.39 14.13 8.99
CA ILE A 129 -8.80 13.74 9.19
C ILE A 129 -9.51 13.53 7.85
N ARG A 130 -9.27 14.39 6.85
CA ARG A 130 -9.89 14.25 5.53
C ARG A 130 -9.44 12.98 4.83
N GLY A 131 -8.14 12.67 4.87
CA GLY A 131 -7.59 11.43 4.31
C GLY A 131 -8.13 10.20 5.04
N VAL A 132 -8.22 10.25 6.37
CA VAL A 132 -8.78 9.15 7.18
C VAL A 132 -10.25 8.92 6.86
N ALA A 133 -11.06 9.98 6.73
CA ALA A 133 -12.46 9.85 6.36
C ALA A 133 -12.63 9.18 4.98
N GLN A 134 -11.77 9.54 4.01
CA GLN A 134 -11.74 8.88 2.71
C GLN A 134 -11.41 7.40 2.83
N MET A 135 -10.31 7.04 3.49
CA MET A 135 -9.87 5.65 3.62
C MET A 135 -10.94 4.76 4.28
N ILE A 136 -11.55 5.21 5.38
CA ILE A 136 -12.62 4.46 6.07
C ILE A 136 -13.84 4.26 5.16
N SER A 137 -14.22 5.27 4.38
CA SER A 137 -15.37 5.16 3.49
C SER A 137 -15.18 4.09 2.40
N TYR A 138 -13.97 3.97 1.85
CA TYR A 138 -13.66 2.97 0.83
C TYR A 138 -13.32 1.59 1.42
N GLU A 139 -12.88 1.52 2.66
CA GLU A 139 -12.65 0.25 3.36
C GLU A 139 -13.94 -0.58 3.51
N VAL A 140 -15.08 0.07 3.76
CA VAL A 140 -16.39 -0.61 3.77
C VAL A 140 -16.72 -1.22 2.41
N SER A 141 -16.45 -0.49 1.31
CA SER A 141 -16.66 -1.01 -0.04
C SER A 141 -15.74 -2.19 -0.36
N PHE A 142 -14.48 -2.12 0.07
CA PHE A 142 -13.50 -3.18 -0.08
C PHE A 142 -13.92 -4.45 0.67
N PHE A 143 -14.43 -4.31 1.90
CA PHE A 143 -14.97 -5.41 2.69
C PHE A 143 -16.12 -6.14 1.97
N LEU A 144 -17.07 -5.41 1.40
CA LEU A 144 -18.21 -6.01 0.71
C LEU A 144 -17.77 -6.81 -0.53
N ILE A 145 -16.78 -6.32 -1.28
CA ILE A 145 -16.23 -7.02 -2.44
C ILE A 145 -15.53 -8.31 -2.02
N ILE A 146 -14.71 -8.23 -0.97
CA ILE A 146 -14.03 -9.41 -0.41
C ILE A 146 -15.05 -10.45 0.06
N LEU A 147 -16.10 -10.02 0.74
CA LEU A 147 -17.15 -10.92 1.22
C LEU A 147 -17.82 -11.63 0.04
N PHE A 148 -18.15 -10.92 -1.04
CA PHE A 148 -18.70 -11.54 -2.25
C PHE A 148 -17.75 -12.61 -2.85
N ILE A 149 -16.45 -12.32 -2.93
CA ILE A 149 -15.45 -13.28 -3.43
C ILE A 149 -15.37 -14.51 -2.51
N SER A 150 -15.42 -14.31 -1.18
CA SER A 150 -15.37 -15.41 -0.21
C SER A 150 -16.59 -16.33 -0.31
N ILE A 151 -17.77 -15.78 -0.62
CA ILE A 151 -18.98 -16.57 -0.88
C ILE A 151 -18.81 -17.42 -2.14
N MET A 152 -18.28 -16.84 -3.23
CA MET A 152 -18.05 -17.59 -4.48
C MET A 152 -17.09 -18.77 -4.30
N ALA A 153 -16.09 -18.62 -3.43
CA ALA A 153 -15.09 -19.64 -3.14
C ALA A 153 -15.42 -20.53 -1.92
N ASN A 154 -16.55 -20.30 -1.23
CA ASN A 154 -16.97 -20.98 0.00
C ASN A 154 -15.90 -21.05 1.13
N SER A 155 -14.91 -20.16 1.10
CA SER A 155 -13.76 -20.20 2.01
C SER A 155 -13.10 -18.82 2.19
N TYR A 156 -12.41 -18.64 3.32
CA TYR A 156 -11.63 -17.43 3.64
C TYR A 156 -10.11 -17.63 3.47
N LEU A 157 -9.70 -18.83 3.04
CA LEU A 157 -8.30 -19.19 2.85
C LEU A 157 -7.86 -18.83 1.42
N PHE A 158 -6.78 -18.06 1.26
CA PHE A 158 -6.31 -17.62 -0.06
C PHE A 158 -5.97 -18.79 -1.01
N THR A 159 -5.42 -19.90 -0.51
CA THR A 159 -5.10 -21.07 -1.34
C THR A 159 -6.35 -21.70 -1.93
N GLN A 160 -7.39 -21.93 -1.12
CA GLN A 160 -8.68 -22.45 -1.58
C GLN A 160 -9.36 -21.51 -2.59
N ILE A 161 -9.24 -20.19 -2.38
CA ILE A 161 -9.74 -19.19 -3.33
C ILE A 161 -8.99 -19.27 -4.66
N SER A 162 -7.67 -19.46 -4.65
CA SER A 162 -6.91 -19.66 -5.88
C SER A 162 -7.29 -20.94 -6.62
N GLU A 163 -7.54 -22.03 -5.88
CA GLU A 163 -7.98 -23.31 -6.46
C GLU A 163 -9.38 -23.21 -7.09
N SER A 164 -10.27 -22.42 -6.49
CA SER A 164 -11.62 -22.18 -7.02
C SER A 164 -11.61 -21.47 -8.39
N GLN A 165 -10.52 -20.76 -8.72
CA GLN A 165 -10.37 -20.04 -9.98
C GLN A 165 -9.77 -20.90 -11.11
N ASN A 166 -9.43 -22.16 -10.86
CA ASN A 166 -8.82 -23.04 -11.87
C ASN A 166 -9.74 -23.32 -13.08
N THR A 167 -11.06 -23.34 -12.87
CA THR A 167 -12.03 -23.62 -13.95
C THR A 167 -12.38 -22.36 -14.73
N LEU A 168 -12.75 -21.28 -14.04
CA LEU A 168 -13.01 -19.96 -14.60
C LEU A 168 -12.48 -18.90 -13.63
N TYR A 169 -11.63 -18.00 -14.14
CA TYR A 169 -11.18 -16.87 -13.35
C TYR A 169 -12.34 -15.94 -12.99
N PHE A 170 -12.36 -15.46 -11.75
CA PHE A 170 -13.38 -14.53 -11.27
C PHE A 170 -13.45 -13.22 -12.06
N PHE A 171 -12.35 -12.81 -12.70
CA PHE A 171 -12.32 -11.65 -13.57
C PHE A 171 -13.32 -11.75 -14.74
N TRP A 172 -13.45 -12.93 -15.35
CA TRP A 172 -14.34 -13.12 -16.50
C TRP A 172 -15.82 -13.08 -16.11
N GLY A 173 -16.17 -13.64 -14.94
CA GLY A 173 -17.54 -13.61 -14.44
C GLY A 173 -17.97 -12.25 -13.88
N ASN A 174 -17.04 -11.49 -13.30
CA ASN A 174 -17.34 -10.32 -12.45
C ASN A 174 -16.48 -9.08 -12.81
N SER A 175 -16.42 -8.71 -14.08
CA SER A 175 -15.60 -7.57 -14.54
C SER A 175 -15.98 -6.23 -13.91
N ILE A 176 -17.27 -6.00 -13.64
CA ILE A 176 -17.76 -4.78 -12.97
C ILE A 176 -17.22 -4.71 -11.53
N LEU A 177 -17.30 -5.81 -10.77
CA LEU A 177 -16.77 -5.86 -9.41
C LEU A 177 -15.26 -5.63 -9.39
N PHE A 178 -14.52 -6.15 -10.38
CA PHE A 178 -13.10 -5.85 -10.52
C PHE A 178 -12.84 -4.36 -10.71
N SER A 179 -13.64 -3.66 -11.54
CA SER A 179 -13.49 -2.22 -11.73
C SER A 179 -13.75 -1.42 -10.46
N ILE A 180 -14.78 -1.81 -9.67
CA ILE A 180 -15.09 -1.17 -8.39
C ILE A 180 -13.96 -1.44 -7.39
N TRP A 181 -13.43 -2.67 -7.36
CA TRP A 181 -12.30 -3.06 -6.52
C TRP A 181 -11.06 -2.22 -6.81
N MET A 182 -10.71 -2.05 -8.08
CA MET A 182 -9.59 -1.20 -8.49
C MET A 182 -9.77 0.25 -8.02
N MET A 183 -10.98 0.80 -8.13
CA MET A 183 -11.28 2.15 -7.64
C MET A 183 -11.18 2.25 -6.11
N SER A 184 -11.66 1.24 -5.37
CA SER A 184 -11.51 1.21 -3.91
C SER A 184 -10.04 1.14 -3.49
N CYS A 185 -9.20 0.35 -4.15
CA CYS A 185 -7.77 0.26 -3.83
C CYS A 185 -7.03 1.58 -4.12
N LEU A 186 -7.37 2.28 -5.21
CA LEU A 186 -6.82 3.60 -5.50
C LEU A 186 -7.21 4.64 -4.45
N ALA A 187 -8.48 4.61 -4.02
CA ALA A 187 -8.98 5.55 -3.02
C ALA A 187 -8.44 5.28 -1.61
N GLU A 188 -8.27 4.01 -1.23
CA GLU A 188 -7.67 3.61 0.05
C GLU A 188 -6.19 4.02 0.15
N THR A 189 -5.45 3.91 -0.95
CA THR A 189 -4.02 4.28 -0.98
C THR A 189 -3.78 5.79 -1.17
N ASN A 190 -4.83 6.61 -1.19
CA ASN A 190 -4.77 8.04 -1.52
C ASN A 190 -3.87 8.28 -2.74
N ARG A 191 -4.16 7.56 -3.83
CA ARG A 191 -3.49 7.70 -5.13
C ARG A 191 -4.42 8.34 -6.16
N SER A 192 -3.81 9.08 -7.08
CA SER A 192 -4.53 9.84 -8.10
C SER A 192 -5.58 8.96 -8.79
N PRO A 193 -6.85 9.39 -8.87
CA PRO A 193 -7.36 10.76 -8.74
C PRO A 193 -7.72 11.24 -7.32
N PHE A 194 -7.53 10.43 -6.28
CA PHE A 194 -8.05 10.70 -4.94
C PHE A 194 -7.05 11.35 -3.96
N ASP A 195 -6.19 12.25 -4.47
CA ASP A 195 -5.03 12.83 -3.75
C ASP A 195 -5.32 14.20 -3.09
N PHE A 196 -6.57 14.51 -2.79
CA PHE A 196 -7.00 15.85 -2.36
C PHE A 196 -6.85 16.15 -0.85
N ALA A 197 -6.39 15.18 -0.05
CA ALA A 197 -6.36 15.24 1.41
C ALA A 197 -5.09 15.91 1.98
#